data_AF-A0A3M4QER9-F1
#
_entry.id   AF-A0A3M4QER9-F1
#
_cell.length_a   1.000
_cell.length_b   1.000
_cell.length_c   1.000
_cell.angle_alpha   90.00
_cell.angle_beta   90.00
_cell.angle_gamma   90.00
#
_symmetry.space_group_name_H-M   'P 1'
#
loop_
_entity.id
_entity.type
_entity.pdbx_description
1 polymer ?
#
loop_
_entity_poly.entity_id
_entity_poly.type
_entity_poly.pdbx_seq_one_letter_code
_entity_poly.pdbx_strand_id
1 'polypeptide(L)' 'MNGMSDVRLMLHSQELEAGQERAKAPRDISRWSLFWHRRHTRKALLHLTGEQLRDVGLTAEQARQEGMKPFWRD' A
#
# COMPACT_ATOMS: atom_id res chain seq x y z
N MET A 1 29.15 -20.99 13.10
CA MET A 1 28.59 -19.61 13.09
C MET A 1 28.22 -19.28 11.64
N ASN A 2 26.92 -19.13 11.37
CA ASN A 2 26.33 -19.17 10.03
C ASN A 2 26.50 -17.83 9.27
N GLY A 3 27.55 -17.73 8.44
CA GLY A 3 27.74 -16.61 7.50
C GLY A 3 26.87 -16.66 6.22
N MET A 4 25.98 -17.66 6.10
CA MET A 4 25.09 -17.83 4.94
C MET A 4 23.78 -17.02 5.02
N SER A 5 23.42 -16.52 6.21
CA SER A 5 22.18 -15.74 6.39
C SER A 5 22.34 -14.29 5.93
N ASP A 6 23.50 -13.69 6.15
CA ASP A 6 23.75 -12.28 5.82
C ASP A 6 23.78 -12.02 4.31
N VAL A 7 24.30 -12.98 3.53
CA VAL A 7 24.36 -12.86 2.06
C VAL A 7 22.96 -12.88 1.44
N ARG A 8 22.04 -13.72 1.95
CA ARG A 8 20.65 -13.74 1.47
C ARG A 8 19.89 -12.47 1.87
N LEU A 9 20.14 -11.93 3.06
CA LEU A 9 19.51 -10.68 3.50
C LEU A 9 19.99 -9.49 2.65
N MET A 10 21.28 -9.43 2.33
CA MET A 10 21.83 -8.40 1.44
C MET A 10 21.28 -8.49 0.02
N LEU A 11 21.15 -9.70 -0.53
CA LEU A 11 20.58 -9.89 -1.87
C LEU A 11 19.10 -9.50 -1.92
N HIS A 12 18.33 -9.91 -0.90
CA HIS A 12 16.91 -9.56 -0.80
C HIS A 12 16.72 -8.04 -0.58
N SER A 13 17.62 -7.38 0.15
CA SER A 13 17.60 -5.91 0.30
C SER A 13 17.84 -5.21 -1.03
N GLN A 14 18.80 -5.68 -1.84
CA GLN A 14 19.08 -5.12 -3.17
C GLN A 14 17.93 -5.33 -4.16
N GLU A 15 17.28 -6.48 -4.12
CA GLU A 15 16.08 -6.75 -4.95
C GLU A 15 14.89 -5.86 -4.53
N LEU A 16 14.72 -5.63 -3.22
CA LEU A 16 13.71 -4.69 -2.70
C LEU A 16 14.00 -3.24 -3.09
N GLU A 17 15.25 -2.79 -2.98
CA GLU A 17 15.69 -1.44 -3.38
C GLU A 17 15.52 -1.24 -4.90
N ALA A 18 15.90 -2.23 -5.72
CA ALA A 18 15.70 -2.19 -7.17
C ALA A 18 14.20 -2.21 -7.57
N GLY A 19 13.35 -2.87 -6.79
CA GLY A 19 11.89 -2.81 -6.92
C GLY A 19 11.32 -1.44 -6.53
N GLN A 20 11.84 -0.83 -5.47
CA GLN A 20 11.44 0.50 -5.00
C GLN A 20 11.85 1.61 -5.97
N GLU A 21 13.03 1.52 -6.61
CA GLU A 21 13.45 2.47 -7.65
C GLU A 21 12.54 2.46 -8.88
N ARG A 22 11.90 1.32 -9.18
CA ARG A 22 10.89 1.18 -10.25
C ARG A 22 9.51 1.67 -9.84
N ALA A 23 9.19 1.62 -8.55
CA ALA A 23 7.97 2.20 -7.99
C ALA A 23 8.09 3.73 -7.75
N LYS A 24 8.87 4.44 -8.57
CA LYS A 24 8.82 5.91 -8.60
C LYS A 24 7.39 6.31 -8.94
N ALA A 25 6.71 6.89 -7.94
CA ALA A 25 5.38 7.44 -8.12
C ALA A 25 5.36 8.26 -9.42
N PRO A 26 4.34 8.06 -10.28
CA PRO A 26 4.28 8.72 -11.57
C PRO A 26 4.46 10.23 -11.36
N ARG A 27 5.52 10.77 -11.97
CA ARG A 27 6.02 12.12 -11.70
C ARG A 27 5.02 13.22 -12.11
N ASP A 28 3.96 12.85 -12.84
CA ASP A 28 2.95 13.75 -13.39
C ASP A 28 1.50 13.36 -13.06
N ILE A 29 1.24 12.58 -11.99
CA ILE A 29 -0.13 12.53 -11.47
C ILE A 29 -0.43 13.90 -10.85
N SER A 30 -1.27 14.68 -11.54
CA SER A 30 -1.82 15.93 -10.99
C SER A 30 -2.29 15.69 -9.56
N ARG A 31 -1.95 16.61 -8.65
CA ARG A 31 -2.37 16.54 -7.24
C ARG A 31 -3.88 16.31 -7.10
N TRP A 32 -4.66 16.80 -8.06
CA TRP A 32 -6.10 16.55 -8.17
C TRP A 32 -6.44 15.10 -8.51
N SER A 33 -5.72 14.47 -9.45
CA SER A 33 -5.91 13.06 -9.79
C SER A 33 -5.55 12.16 -8.60
N LEU A 34 -4.45 12.44 -7.90
CA LEU A 34 -4.09 11.73 -6.67
C LEU A 34 -5.16 11.91 -5.58
N PHE A 35 -5.70 13.12 -5.44
CA PHE A 35 -6.81 13.43 -4.54
C PHE A 35 -8.04 12.57 -4.84
N TRP A 36 -8.49 12.53 -6.09
CA TRP A 36 -9.66 11.73 -6.49
C TRP A 36 -9.39 10.24 -6.29
N HIS A 37 -8.20 9.78 -6.64
CA HIS A 37 -7.79 8.39 -6.46
C HIS A 37 -7.87 7.97 -4.98
N ARG A 38 -7.23 8.72 -4.07
CA ARG A 38 -7.27 8.45 -2.62
C ARG A 38 -8.69 8.46 -2.05
N ARG A 39 -9.53 9.40 -2.49
CA ARG A 39 -10.93 9.47 -2.07
C ARG A 39 -11.72 8.24 -2.53
N HIS A 40 -11.53 7.81 -3.78
CA HIS A 40 -12.23 6.65 -4.33
C HIS A 40 -11.79 5.36 -3.66
N THR A 41 -10.48 5.14 -3.48
CA THR A 41 -9.96 3.90 -2.87
C THR A 41 -10.38 3.77 -1.41
N ARG A 42 -10.34 4.85 -0.62
CA ARG A 42 -10.84 4.84 0.77
C ARG A 42 -12.33 4.55 0.85
N LYS A 43 -13.15 5.17 -0.02
CA LYS A 43 -14.57 4.85 -0.07
C LYS A 43 -14.83 3.41 -0.50
N ALA A 44 -14.04 2.86 -1.41
CA ALA A 44 -14.20 1.48 -1.86
C ALA A 44 -14.07 0.50 -0.68
N LEU A 45 -13.15 0.72 0.25
CA LEU A 45 -13.01 -0.10 1.46
C LEU A 45 -14.30 -0.23 2.28
N LEU A 46 -15.13 0.82 2.32
CA LEU A 46 -16.42 0.81 3.03
C LEU A 46 -17.50 0.00 2.31
N HIS A 47 -17.34 -0.27 1.02
CA HIS A 47 -18.30 -1.01 0.20
C HIS A 47 -17.89 -2.47 -0.03
N LEU A 48 -16.67 -2.86 0.34
CA LEU A 48 -16.19 -4.24 0.20
C LEU A 48 -16.88 -5.16 1.21
N THR A 49 -17.14 -6.40 0.80
CA THR A 49 -17.63 -7.45 1.69
C THR A 49 -16.52 -7.94 2.61
N GLY A 50 -16.89 -8.59 3.72
CA GLY A 50 -15.91 -9.15 4.66
C GLY A 50 -14.95 -10.17 4.02
N GLU A 51 -15.40 -10.90 3.00
CA GLU A 51 -14.57 -11.84 2.24
C GLU A 51 -13.56 -11.10 1.35
N GLN A 52 -14.02 -10.09 0.61
CA GLN A 52 -13.14 -9.26 -0.21
C GLN A 52 -12.10 -8.51 0.63
N LEU A 53 -12.44 -8.09 1.85
CA LEU A 53 -11.46 -7.50 2.76
C LEU A 53 -10.39 -8.51 3.19
N ARG A 54 -10.75 -9.78 3.40
CA ARG A 54 -9.80 -10.85 3.72
C ARG A 54 -8.84 -11.13 2.57
N ASP A 55 -9.31 -11.07 1.32
CA ASP A 55 -8.46 -11.26 0.14
C ASP A 55 -7.36 -10.20 0.05
N VAL A 56 -7.63 -8.97 0.52
CA VAL A 56 -6.67 -7.86 0.58
C VAL A 56 -5.92 -7.83 1.92
N GLY A 57 -6.17 -8.78 2.82
CA GLY A 57 -5.53 -8.89 4.13
C GLY A 57 -5.96 -7.82 5.14
N LEU A 58 -7.13 -7.21 4.96
CA LEU A 58 -7.68 -6.18 5.84
C LEU A 58 -8.81 -6.74 6.71
N THR A 59 -8.89 -6.24 7.94
CA THR A 59 -10.05 -6.46 8.81
C THR A 59 -11.13 -5.41 8.54
N ALA A 60 -12.39 -5.73 8.86
CA ALA A 60 -13.51 -4.79 8.74
C ALA A 60 -13.29 -3.49 9.54
N GLU A 61 -12.61 -3.60 10.69
CA GLU A 61 -12.29 -2.45 11.53
C GLU A 61 -11.23 -1.56 10.87
N GLN A 62 -10.15 -2.13 10.33
CA GLN A 62 -9.15 -1.38 9.57
C GLN A 62 -9.76 -0.71 8.33
N ALA A 63 -10.63 -1.41 7.61
CA ALA A 63 -11.34 -0.87 6.45
C ALA A 63 -12.23 0.33 6.83
N ARG A 64 -12.89 0.26 8.00
CA ARG A 64 -13.67 1.38 8.54
C ARG A 64 -12.81 2.55 8.96
N GLN A 65 -11.72 2.29 9.69
CA GLN A 65 -10.79 3.33 10.11
C GLN A 65 -10.22 4.06 8.89
N GLU A 66 -9.77 3.33 7.87
CA GLU A 66 -9.24 3.94 6.65
C GLU A 66 -10.31 4.60 5.77
N GLY A 67 -11.49 4.00 5.67
CA GLY A 67 -12.59 4.57 4.90
C GLY A 67 -13.17 5.84 5.50
N MET A 68 -13.11 5.99 6.83
CA MET A 68 -13.56 7.16 7.57
C MET A 68 -12.49 8.25 7.71
N LYS A 69 -11.22 7.97 7.37
CA LYS A 69 -10.18 9.00 7.41
C LYS A 69 -10.55 10.15 6.46
N PRO A 70 -10.34 11.40 6.88
CA PRO A 70 -10.41 12.53 5.97
C PRO A 70 -9.46 12.31 4.79
N PHE A 71 -9.90 12.63 3.58
CA PHE A 71 -9.15 12.34 2.35
C PHE A 71 -7.76 13.02 2.30
N TRP A 72 -7.54 14.07 3.10
CA TRP A 72 -6.30 14.86 3.15
C TRP A 72 -5.30 14.37 4.19
N ARG A 73 -5.66 13.39 5.03
CA ARG A 73 -4.75 12.81 6.02
C ARG A 73 -4.09 11.57 5.41
N ASP A 74 -2.78 11.47 5.56
CA ASP A 74 -2.03 10.23 5.36
C ASP A 74 -2.18 9.35 6.61
#